data_AF-A0ABD4Z8Q4-F1
#
_entry.id   AF-A0ABD4Z8Q4-F1
#
_cell.length_a   1.000
_cell.length_b   1.000
_cell.length_c   1.000
_cell.angle_alpha   90.00
_cell.angle_beta   90.00
_cell.angle_gamma   90.00
#
_symmetry.space_group_name_H-M   'P 1'
#
loop_
_entity.id
_entity.type
_entity.pdbx_description
1 polymer ?
#
loop_
_entity_poly.entity_id
_entity_poly.type
_entity_poly.pdbx_seq_one_letter_code
_entity_poly.pdbx_strand_id
1 'polypeptide(L)'
;MSAAQKSITQKYPGIVEIFKKLAENKRYGPIDRLARALTADMVRIALYDALRVGVTEGWALPSDAEVDAFLNEVEKNLGIAQKIAAIALTSASKLQSPESGSQ
;
A
#
# COMPACT_ATOMS: atom_id res chain seq x y z
N MET A 1 6.63 7.77 12.95
CA MET A 1 5.94 6.51 12.56
C MET A 1 5.79 5.66 13.80
N SER A 2 4.61 5.11 14.06
CA SER A 2 4.39 4.25 15.25
C SER A 2 5.13 2.91 15.09
N ALA A 3 5.42 2.21 16.19
CA ALA A 3 6.07 0.89 16.15
C ALA A 3 5.30 -0.13 15.29
N ALA A 4 3.96 -0.06 15.31
CA ALA A 4 3.09 -0.91 14.49
C ALA A 4 3.17 -0.62 12.97
N GLN A 5 3.46 0.62 12.57
CA GLN A 5 3.67 0.96 11.15
C GLN A 5 5.01 0.43 10.65
N LYS A 6 6.06 0.46 11.50
CA LYS A 6 7.36 -0.09 11.18
C LYS A 6 7.28 -1.61 10.96
N SER A 7 6.55 -2.34 11.82
CA SER A 7 6.41 -3.79 11.66
C SER A 7 5.69 -4.19 10.37
N ILE A 8 4.64 -3.45 9.96
CA ILE A 8 3.92 -3.72 8.70
C ILE A 8 4.82 -3.46 7.49
N THR A 9 5.58 -2.36 7.50
CA THR A 9 6.49 -2.01 6.38
C THR A 9 7.62 -3.02 6.24
N GLN A 10 8.06 -3.63 7.34
CA GLN A 10 9.06 -4.70 7.32
C GLN A 10 8.48 -6.05 6.91
N LYS A 11 7.24 -6.35 7.31
CA LYS A 11 6.58 -7.63 7.03
C LYS A 11 6.08 -7.72 5.57
N TYR A 12 5.67 -6.61 4.98
CA TYR A 12 5.11 -6.53 3.63
C TYR A 12 5.74 -5.39 2.81
N PRO A 13 7.06 -5.44 2.57
CA PRO A 13 7.78 -4.34 1.92
C PRO A 13 7.33 -4.10 0.47
N GLY A 14 7.13 -5.14 -0.33
CA GLY A 14 6.71 -5.02 -1.73
C GLY A 14 5.27 -4.53 -1.88
N ILE A 15 4.39 -4.98 -0.98
CA ILE A 15 2.99 -4.50 -0.96
C ILE A 15 2.93 -3.03 -0.54
N VAL A 16 3.68 -2.63 0.48
CA VAL A 16 3.73 -1.21 0.86
C VAL A 16 4.31 -0.36 -0.26
N GLU A 17 5.36 -0.83 -0.93
CA GLU A 17 6.00 -0.08 -2.00
C GLU A 17 5.09 0.11 -3.22
N ILE A 18 4.35 -0.91 -3.65
CA ILE A 18 3.45 -0.77 -4.81
C ILE A 18 2.33 0.24 -4.54
N PHE A 19 1.76 0.25 -3.33
CA PHE A 19 0.73 1.24 -2.97
C PHE A 19 1.31 2.66 -2.82
N LYS A 20 2.56 2.80 -2.36
CA LYS A 20 3.26 4.10 -2.41
C LYS A 20 3.45 4.58 -3.85
N LYS A 21 3.91 3.71 -4.75
CA LYS A 21 4.06 4.03 -6.18
C LYS A 21 2.76 4.50 -6.80
N LEU A 22 1.64 3.85 -6.48
CA LEU A 22 0.32 4.31 -6.90
C LEU A 22 0.01 5.73 -6.38
N ALA A 23 0.30 6.01 -5.11
CA ALA A 23 0.05 7.32 -4.51
C ALA A 23 0.93 8.42 -5.12
N GLU A 24 2.22 8.13 -5.35
CA GLU A 24 3.17 9.00 -6.05
C GLU A 24 2.68 9.37 -7.46
N ASN A 25 2.11 8.39 -8.17
CA ASN A 25 1.58 8.55 -9.52
C ASN A 25 0.10 8.99 -9.56
N LYS A 26 -0.47 9.42 -8.42
CA LYS A 26 -1.86 9.89 -8.29
C LYS A 26 -2.93 8.87 -8.75
N ARG A 27 -2.62 7.58 -8.69
CA ARG A 27 -3.52 6.47 -9.02
C ARG A 27 -4.24 5.99 -7.75
N TYR A 28 -5.23 6.74 -7.28
CA TYR A 28 -5.86 6.52 -5.97
C TYR A 28 -6.87 5.37 -5.90
N GLY A 29 -7.45 4.93 -7.02
CA GLY A 29 -8.52 3.92 -7.02
C GLY A 29 -8.23 2.66 -6.19
N PRO A 30 -7.10 1.97 -6.40
CA PRO A 30 -6.74 0.81 -5.58
C PRO A 30 -6.49 1.17 -4.11
N ILE A 31 -5.92 2.34 -3.83
CA ILE A 31 -5.64 2.82 -2.47
C ILE A 31 -6.95 3.08 -1.71
N ASP A 32 -7.91 3.75 -2.35
CA ASP A 32 -9.20 4.07 -1.74
C ASP A 32 -10.01 2.81 -1.46
N ARG A 33 -9.97 1.83 -2.37
CA ARG A 33 -10.58 0.52 -2.15
C ARG A 33 -9.92 -0.21 -0.98
N LEU A 34 -8.59 -0.18 -0.90
CA LEU A 34 -7.83 -0.79 0.21
C LEU A 34 -8.19 -0.13 1.55
N ALA A 35 -8.30 1.20 1.58
CA ALA A 35 -8.62 1.98 2.77
C ALA A 35 -10.06 1.74 3.27
N ARG A 36 -10.99 1.47 2.36
CA ARG A 36 -12.43 1.27 2.66
C ARG A 36 -12.86 -0.19 2.65
N ALA A 37 -11.92 -1.13 2.57
CA ALA A 37 -12.22 -2.54 2.50
C ALA A 37 -12.97 -3.01 3.76
N LEU A 38 -14.13 -3.64 3.53
CA LEU A 38 -14.95 -4.27 4.58
C LEU A 38 -14.85 -5.80 4.55
N THR A 39 -14.24 -6.36 3.50
CA THR A 39 -14.04 -7.80 3.31
C THR A 39 -12.65 -8.08 2.77
N ALA A 40 -12.16 -9.31 2.98
CA ALA A 40 -10.88 -9.75 2.43
C ALA A 40 -10.90 -9.74 0.89
N ASP A 41 -12.05 -10.01 0.26
CA ASP A 41 -12.20 -9.94 -1.19
C ASP A 41 -11.99 -8.53 -1.73
N MET A 42 -12.49 -7.49 -1.04
CA MET A 42 -12.22 -6.10 -1.44
C MET A 42 -10.71 -5.78 -1.42
N VAL A 43 -9.99 -6.31 -0.41
CA VAL A 43 -8.53 -6.18 -0.32
C VAL A 43 -7.86 -6.92 -1.47
N ARG A 44 -8.29 -8.15 -1.76
CA ARG A 44 -7.76 -8.98 -2.85
C ARG A 44 -7.91 -8.27 -4.20
N ILE A 45 -9.09 -7.71 -4.48
CA ILE A 45 -9.35 -6.95 -5.71
C ILE A 45 -8.46 -5.71 -5.78
N ALA A 46 -8.34 -4.95 -4.68
CA ALA A 46 -7.46 -3.77 -4.63
C ALA A 46 -5.98 -4.12 -4.88
N LEU A 47 -5.51 -5.22 -4.29
CA LEU A 47 -4.14 -5.69 -4.46
C LEU A 47 -3.87 -6.12 -5.91
N TYR A 48 -4.74 -6.93 -6.51
CA TYR A 48 -4.53 -7.37 -7.89
C TYR A 48 -4.63 -6.22 -8.90
N ASP A 49 -5.48 -5.22 -8.66
CA ASP A 49 -5.48 -4.00 -9.46
C ASP A 49 -4.16 -3.23 -9.33
N ALA A 50 -3.60 -3.13 -8.12
CA ALA A 50 -2.29 -2.52 -7.90
C ALA A 50 -1.17 -3.28 -8.62
N LEU A 51 -1.16 -4.62 -8.51
CA LEU A 51 -0.20 -5.49 -9.19
C LEU A 51 -0.30 -5.35 -10.72
N ARG A 52 -1.52 -5.29 -11.27
CA ARG A 52 -1.74 -5.09 -12.71
C ARG A 52 -1.14 -3.77 -13.19
N VAL A 53 -1.31 -2.70 -12.42
CA VAL A 53 -0.66 -1.41 -12.72
C VAL A 53 0.87 -1.57 -12.64
N GLY A 54 1.38 -2.19 -11.58
CA GLY A 54 2.82 -2.43 -11.41
C GLY A 54 3.44 -3.20 -12.59
N VAL A 55 2.78 -4.25 -13.09
CA VAL A 55 3.20 -4.99 -14.28
C VAL A 55 3.24 -4.08 -15.51
N THR A 56 2.20 -3.25 -15.70
CA THR A 56 2.08 -2.35 -16.86
C THR A 56 3.17 -1.28 -16.86
N GLU A 57 3.52 -0.76 -15.69
CA GLU A 57 4.48 0.33 -15.51
C GLU A 57 5.92 -0.18 -15.29
N GLY A 58 6.14 -1.51 -15.26
CA GLY A 58 7.46 -2.10 -15.03
C GLY A 58 8.01 -1.89 -13.60
N TRP A 59 7.14 -1.78 -12.60
CA TRP A 59 7.54 -1.61 -11.20
C TRP A 59 7.98 -2.93 -10.57
N ALA A 60 8.79 -2.83 -9.52
CA ALA A 60 9.09 -3.98 -8.66
C ALA A 60 7.80 -4.50 -8.01
N LEU A 61 7.57 -5.81 -8.10
CA LEU A 61 6.39 -6.47 -7.56
C LEU A 61 6.76 -7.20 -6.24
N PRO A 62 5.82 -7.31 -5.29
CA PRO A 62 5.98 -8.22 -4.16
C PRO A 62 6.11 -9.67 -4.67
N SER A 63 6.78 -10.50 -3.88
CA SER A 63 6.86 -11.94 -4.17
C SER A 63 5.50 -12.62 -3.95
N ASP A 64 5.25 -13.74 -4.64
CA ASP A 64 4.01 -14.52 -4.46
C ASP A 64 3.81 -14.94 -2.99
N ALA A 65 4.89 -15.34 -2.31
CA ALA A 65 4.85 -15.69 -0.89
C ALA A 65 4.44 -14.50 0.00
N GLU A 66 4.86 -13.28 -0.33
CA GLU A 66 4.45 -12.06 0.37
C GLU A 66 2.97 -11.76 0.13
N VAL A 67 2.51 -11.90 -1.12
CA VAL A 67 1.10 -11.73 -1.50
C VAL A 67 0.21 -12.71 -0.73
N ASP A 68 0.55 -13.99 -0.73
CA ASP A 68 -0.21 -15.02 -0.01
C ASP A 68 -0.22 -14.79 1.50
N ALA A 69 0.94 -14.45 2.08
CA ALA A 69 1.04 -14.15 3.51
C ALA A 69 0.21 -12.93 3.91
N PHE A 70 0.10 -11.93 3.03
CA PHE A 70 -0.75 -10.77 3.27
C PHE A 70 -2.23 -11.11 3.14
N LEU A 71 -2.63 -11.83 2.08
CA LEU A 71 -4.02 -12.23 1.87
C LEU A 71 -4.55 -13.10 3.02
N ASN A 72 -3.75 -14.05 3.50
CA ASN A 72 -4.09 -14.87 4.66
C ASN A 72 -4.21 -14.06 5.97
N GLU A 73 -3.45 -12.98 6.10
CA GLU A 73 -3.50 -12.13 7.29
C GLU A 73 -4.74 -11.22 7.26
N VAL A 74 -5.13 -10.67 6.10
CA VAL A 74 -6.29 -9.78 6.02
C VAL A 74 -7.62 -10.49 6.23
N GLU A 75 -7.68 -11.81 6.00
CA GLU A 75 -8.81 -12.64 6.44
C GLU A 75 -9.03 -12.61 7.96
N LYS A 76 -7.94 -12.43 8.73
CA LYS A 76 -7.98 -12.36 10.19
C LYS A 76 -8.04 -10.93 10.70
N ASN A 77 -7.45 -9.99 9.95
CA ASN A 77 -7.30 -8.60 10.36
C ASN A 77 -7.27 -7.63 9.16
N LEU A 78 -8.46 -7.17 8.75
CA LEU A 78 -8.61 -6.14 7.72
C LEU A 78 -7.91 -4.81 8.06
N GLY A 79 -7.67 -4.54 9.35
CA GLY A 79 -7.03 -3.31 9.81
C GLY A 79 -5.61 -3.11 9.26
N ILE A 80 -4.95 -4.18 8.79
CA ILE A 80 -3.62 -4.08 8.17
C ILE A 80 -3.72 -3.43 6.79
N ALA A 81 -4.74 -3.75 5.99
CA ALA A 81 -4.97 -3.12 4.68
C ALA A 81 -5.15 -1.60 4.81
N GLN A 82 -5.96 -1.18 5.78
CA GLN A 82 -6.21 0.24 6.08
C GLN A 82 -4.92 0.96 6.50
N LYS A 83 -4.07 0.30 7.30
CA LYS A 83 -2.77 0.84 7.69
C LYS A 83 -1.81 0.99 6.50
N ILE A 84 -1.78 0.03 5.58
CA ILE A 84 -0.97 0.12 4.35
C ILE A 84 -1.44 1.31 3.50
N ALA A 85 -2.75 1.47 3.32
CA ALA A 85 -3.29 2.62 2.59
C ALA A 85 -2.88 3.96 3.23
N ALA A 86 -2.99 4.07 4.56
CA ALA A 86 -2.57 5.27 5.29
C ALA A 86 -1.07 5.56 5.15
N ILE A 87 -0.22 4.52 5.19
CA ILE A 87 1.22 4.64 4.97
C ILE A 87 1.50 5.16 3.56
N ALA A 88 0.87 4.57 2.54
CA ALA A 88 1.05 4.96 1.15
C ALA A 88 0.69 6.44 0.90
N LEU A 89 -0.47 6.88 1.39
CA LEU A 89 -0.91 8.27 1.27
C LEU A 89 0.03 9.24 1.98
N THR A 90 0.44 8.91 3.21
CA THR A 90 1.34 9.77 4.00
C THR A 90 2.72 9.92 3.34
N SER A 91 3.22 8.85 2.71
CA SER A 91 4.49 8.89 1.98
C SER A 91 4.43 9.81 0.77
N ALA A 92 3.36 9.75 -0.02
CA ALA A 92 3.19 10.65 -1.17
C ALA A 92 3.00 12.12 -0.75
N SER A 93 2.25 12.39 0.33
CA SER A 93 2.08 13.76 0.84
C SER A 93 3.40 14.41 1.30
N LYS A 94 4.31 13.63 1.89
CA LYS A 94 5.64 14.12 2.29
C LYS A 94 6.52 14.49 1.09
N LEU A 95 6.39 13.80 -0.03
CA LEU A 95 7.08 14.18 -1.28
C LEU A 95 6.56 15.51 -1.85
N GLN A 96 5.31 15.86 -1.58
CA GLN A 96 4.65 17.06 -2.10
C GLN A 96 4.83 18.31 -1.22
N SER A 97 5.45 18.17 -0.05
CA SER A 97 5.91 19.31 0.73
C SER A 97 7.35 19.60 0.34
N PRO A 98 7.63 20.50 -0.64
CA PRO A 98 8.98 21.03 -0.76
C PRO A 98 9.30 21.69 0.58
N GLU A 99 10.53 21.52 1.05
CA GLU A 99 11.09 22.36 2.10
C GLU A 99 10.70 23.81 1.82
N SER A 100 9.79 24.34 2.65
CA SER A 100 9.60 25.78 2.72
C SER A 100 10.94 26.29 3.20
N GLY A 101 11.72 26.86 2.28
CA GLY A 101 13.06 27.35 2.55
C GLY A 101 13.05 28.25 3.78
N SER A 102 13.76 27.82 4.81
CA SER A 102 14.33 28.73 5.78
C SER A 102 15.56 29.36 5.13
N GLN A 103 15.37 30.48 4.46
CA GLN A 103 16.38 31.53 4.30
C GLN A 103 15.90 32.77 5.02
#